data_AF-A0A7S2E3Y6-F1
#
_entry.id   AF-A0A7S2E3Y6-F1
#
_cell.length_a   1.000
_cell.length_b   1.000
_cell.length_c   1.000
_cell.angle_alpha   90.00
_cell.angle_beta   90.00
_cell.angle_gamma   90.00
#
_symmetry.space_group_name_H-M   'P 1'
#
loop_
_entity.id
_entity.type
_entity.pdbx_description
1 polymer ?
#
loop_
_entity_poly.entity_id
_entity_poly.type
_entity_poly.pdbx_seq_one_letter_code
_entity_poly.pdbx_strand_id
1 'polypeptide(L)'
;VSADVRNESSISGASSQKTIYLLSDNTGETSQKLISSLLVQYHDTRPSVRLRANVRTQEQVEMIVDEVASSGCPAMIFATIVDPQLRQVCEDLCSRMGVRWIDVMSPLVGAVESFLRTR
;
A
#
# COMPACT_ATOMS: atom_id res chain seq x y z
N VAL A 1 17.44 -5.38 -53.70
CA VAL A 1 16.91 -4.33 -52.81
C VAL A 1 15.93 -5.03 -51.88
N SER A 2 16.42 -5.65 -50.81
CA SER A 2 16.59 -5.03 -49.48
C SER A 2 15.24 -4.57 -48.93
N ALA A 3 14.75 -5.01 -47.77
CA ALA A 3 15.34 -5.88 -46.76
C ALA A 3 14.21 -6.45 -45.88
N ASP A 4 14.36 -7.72 -45.51
CA ASP A 4 13.96 -8.21 -44.20
C ASP A 4 14.47 -7.26 -43.11
N VAL A 5 13.55 -6.67 -42.35
CA VAL A 5 13.84 -6.10 -41.03
C VAL A 5 12.98 -6.83 -40.01
N ARG A 6 13.49 -8.03 -39.71
CA ARG A 6 13.59 -8.66 -38.39
C ARG A 6 12.65 -8.16 -37.30
N ASN A 7 11.71 -9.06 -37.00
CA ASN A 7 11.21 -9.37 -35.66
C ASN A 7 12.37 -9.53 -34.65
N GLU A 8 12.59 -8.54 -33.78
CA GLU A 8 13.29 -8.69 -32.50
C GLU A 8 12.21 -8.99 -31.44
N SER A 9 11.87 -10.25 -31.16
CA SER A 9 12.56 -11.11 -30.18
C SER A 9 12.87 -10.36 -28.86
N SER A 10 11.96 -10.41 -27.87
CA SER A 10 12.16 -11.10 -26.56
C SER A 10 13.31 -10.51 -25.71
N ILE A 11 13.18 -10.06 -24.46
CA ILE A 11 12.63 -10.66 -23.23
C ILE A 11 12.54 -9.54 -22.18
N SER A 12 11.44 -9.41 -21.45
CA SER A 12 11.51 -8.96 -20.05
C SER A 12 10.46 -9.76 -19.28
N GLY A 13 10.93 -10.57 -18.33
CA GLY A 13 10.13 -11.57 -17.63
C GLY A 13 8.82 -10.99 -17.10
N ALA A 14 7.76 -11.80 -17.09
CA ALA A 14 6.41 -11.44 -16.68
C ALA A 14 6.42 -10.36 -15.60
N SER A 15 6.19 -9.11 -16.01
CA SER A 15 6.14 -7.96 -15.10
C SER A 15 4.88 -8.13 -14.27
N SER A 16 4.98 -8.87 -13.17
CA SER A 16 3.92 -8.96 -12.17
C SER A 16 3.64 -7.54 -11.70
N GLN A 17 2.51 -6.98 -12.12
CA GLN A 17 2.11 -5.61 -11.82
C GLN A 17 2.14 -5.41 -10.30
N LYS A 18 2.99 -4.49 -9.83
CA LYS A 18 3.11 -4.18 -8.40
C LYS A 18 1.78 -3.65 -7.88
N THR A 19 1.41 -4.00 -6.65
CA THR A 19 0.13 -3.55 -6.06
C THR A 19 0.35 -2.83 -4.73
N ILE A 20 -0.31 -1.68 -4.55
CA ILE A 20 -0.39 -0.95 -3.29
C ILE A 20 -1.81 -1.12 -2.75
N TYR A 21 -1.92 -1.69 -1.56
CA TYR A 21 -3.17 -1.82 -0.82
C TYR A 21 -3.32 -0.63 0.14
N LEU A 22 -4.38 0.15 -0.02
CA LEU A 22 -4.70 1.24 0.90
C LEU A 22 -5.60 0.69 1.99
N LEU A 23 -5.13 0.68 3.24
CA LEU A 23 -5.94 0.30 4.40
C LEU A 23 -6.41 1.55 5.13
N SER A 24 -7.72 1.70 5.32
CA SER A 24 -8.29 2.80 6.07
C SER A 24 -9.44 2.32 6.95
N ASP A 25 -9.49 2.84 8.18
CA ASP A 25 -10.58 2.65 9.14
C ASP A 25 -11.84 3.49 8.84
N ASN A 26 -11.72 4.44 7.90
CA ASN A 26 -12.78 5.28 7.38
C ASN A 26 -12.89 5.16 5.84
N THR A 27 -13.20 6.23 5.11
CA THR A 27 -13.46 6.19 3.66
C THR A 27 -12.21 5.94 2.80
N GLY A 28 -11.02 6.23 3.30
CA GLY A 28 -9.76 6.10 2.55
C GLY A 28 -9.50 7.20 1.52
N GLU A 29 -10.27 8.29 1.50
CA GLU A 29 -10.03 9.40 0.58
C GLU A 29 -8.64 10.04 0.79
N THR A 30 -8.20 10.15 2.05
CA THR A 30 -6.88 10.69 2.40
C THR A 30 -5.76 9.86 1.81
N SER A 31 -5.81 8.52 1.98
CA SER A 31 -4.79 7.62 1.44
C SER A 31 -4.80 7.60 -0.08
N GLN A 32 -5.97 7.65 -0.71
CA GLN A 32 -6.08 7.76 -2.17
C GLN A 32 -5.44 9.05 -2.70
N LYS A 33 -5.75 10.20 -2.11
CA LYS A 33 -5.17 11.49 -2.49
C LYS A 33 -3.65 11.48 -2.33
N LEU A 34 -3.15 11.02 -1.18
CA LEU A 34 -1.70 10.93 -0.95
C LEU A 34 -1.00 10.03 -1.96
N ILE A 35 -1.48 8.80 -2.17
CA ILE A 35 -0.86 7.87 -3.12
C ILE A 35 -0.96 8.37 -4.55
N SER A 36 -2.10 8.91 -4.97
CA SER A 36 -2.23 9.49 -6.31
C SER A 36 -1.25 10.65 -6.54
N SER A 37 -1.10 11.57 -5.56
CA SER A 37 -0.14 12.67 -5.65
C SER A 37 1.32 12.19 -5.67
N LEU A 38 1.65 11.14 -4.91
CA LEU A 38 3.00 10.56 -4.91
C LEU A 38 3.30 9.87 -6.26
N LEU A 39 2.36 9.09 -6.79
CA LEU A 39 2.54 8.35 -8.03
C LEU A 39 2.63 9.23 -9.28
N VAL A 40 2.14 10.47 -9.24
CA VAL A 40 2.36 11.45 -10.33
C VAL A 40 3.84 11.65 -10.65
N GLN A 41 4.73 11.47 -9.67
CA GLN A 41 6.18 11.62 -9.85
C GLN A 41 6.85 10.40 -10.52
N TYR A 42 6.11 9.30 -10.72
CA TYR A 42 6.65 8.04 -11.25
C TYR A 42 6.00 7.69 -12.60
N HIS A 43 6.49 8.29 -13.68
CA HIS A 43 5.92 8.13 -15.02
C HIS A 43 6.11 6.73 -15.62
N ASP A 44 7.23 6.06 -15.29
CA ASP A 44 7.63 4.79 -15.90
C ASP A 44 7.11 3.55 -15.16
N THR A 45 6.52 3.72 -13.97
CA THR A 45 6.01 2.60 -13.16
C THR A 45 4.68 2.96 -12.54
N ARG A 46 3.60 2.34 -13.02
CA ARG A 46 2.25 2.52 -12.47
C ARG A 46 1.82 1.26 -11.72
N PRO A 47 1.90 1.23 -10.38
CA PRO A 47 1.36 0.12 -9.61
C PRO A 47 -0.18 0.12 -9.67
N SER A 48 -0.78 -1.06 -9.50
CA SER A 48 -2.20 -1.20 -9.14
C SER A 48 -2.43 -0.58 -7.76
N VAL A 49 -3.54 0.11 -7.58
CA VAL A 49 -3.95 0.62 -6.26
C VAL A 49 -5.28 -0.02 -5.89
N ARG A 50 -5.35 -0.65 -4.72
CA ARG A 50 -6.56 -1.32 -4.20
C ARG A 50 -6.95 -0.70 -2.86
N LEU A 51 -8.10 -0.03 -2.82
CA LEU A 51 -8.63 0.50 -1.55
C LEU A 51 -9.35 -0.59 -0.76
N ARG A 52 -9.07 -0.65 0.54
CA ARG A 52 -9.79 -1.37 1.58
C ARG A 52 -10.19 -0.35 2.64
N ALA A 53 -11.40 0.19 2.48
CA ALA A 53 -11.99 1.18 3.37
C ALA A 53 -12.81 0.50 4.47
N ASN A 54 -13.13 1.25 5.53
CA ASN A 54 -13.93 0.80 6.67
C ASN A 54 -13.37 -0.46 7.36
N VAL A 55 -12.04 -0.56 7.47
CA VAL A 55 -11.34 -1.62 8.21
C VAL A 55 -11.39 -1.28 9.70
N ARG A 56 -12.25 -1.97 10.45
CA ARG A 56 -12.58 -1.67 11.85
C ARG A 56 -12.35 -2.85 12.79
N THR A 57 -12.08 -4.04 12.27
CA THR A 57 -11.87 -5.24 13.08
C THR A 57 -10.57 -5.94 12.73
N GLN A 58 -10.06 -6.71 13.69
CA GLN A 58 -8.87 -7.53 13.50
C GLN A 58 -9.05 -8.53 12.35
N GLU A 59 -10.21 -9.18 12.26
CA GLU A 59 -10.50 -10.16 11.21
C GLU A 59 -10.44 -9.54 9.81
N GLN A 60 -10.87 -8.28 9.68
CA GLN A 60 -10.73 -7.55 8.41
C GLN A 60 -9.27 -7.29 8.06
N VAL A 61 -8.44 -6.95 9.04
CA VAL A 61 -7.00 -6.77 8.83
C VAL A 61 -6.36 -8.10 8.43
N GLU A 62 -6.66 -9.19 9.14
CA GLU A 62 -6.16 -10.54 8.84
C GLU A 62 -6.47 -10.94 7.40
N MET A 63 -7.73 -10.85 6.98
CA MET A 63 -8.13 -11.16 5.61
C MET A 63 -7.37 -10.34 4.57
N ILE A 64 -7.11 -9.06 4.85
CA ILE A 64 -6.40 -8.20 3.92
C ILE A 64 -4.91 -8.54 3.88
N VAL A 65 -4.26 -8.74 5.03
CA VAL A 65 -2.84 -9.12 5.07
C VAL A 65 -2.62 -10.46 4.39
N ASP A 66 -3.52 -11.43 4.59
CA ASP A 66 -3.53 -12.71 3.88
C ASP A 66 -3.69 -12.53 2.37
N GLU A 67 -4.60 -11.65 1.93
CA GLU A 67 -4.77 -11.28 0.51
C GLU A 67 -3.47 -10.73 -0.07
N VAL A 68 -2.80 -9.81 0.64
CA VAL A 68 -1.55 -9.19 0.19
C VAL A 68 -0.43 -10.22 0.10
N ALA A 69 -0.25 -11.04 1.14
CA ALA A 69 0.77 -12.08 1.20
C ALA A 69 0.59 -13.14 0.12
N SER A 70 -0.66 -13.50 -0.19
CA SER A 70 -1.00 -14.54 -1.18
C SER A 70 -1.16 -14.00 -2.61
N SER A 71 -0.96 -12.70 -2.83
CA SER A 71 -1.25 -12.04 -4.12
C SER A 71 -0.37 -12.48 -5.30
N GLY A 72 0.72 -13.21 -5.05
CA GLY A 72 1.62 -13.73 -6.10
C GLY A 72 2.40 -12.65 -6.87
N CYS A 73 2.31 -11.38 -6.45
CA CYS A 73 3.03 -10.26 -7.04
C CYS A 73 3.63 -9.37 -5.94
N PRO A 74 4.62 -8.51 -6.25
CA PRO A 74 5.15 -7.57 -5.27
C PRO A 74 4.04 -6.62 -4.81
N ALA A 75 3.67 -6.74 -3.54
CA ALA A 75 2.60 -5.96 -2.93
C ALA A 75 3.02 -5.34 -1.60
N MET A 76 2.38 -4.23 -1.24
CA MET A 76 2.57 -3.56 0.04
C MET A 76 1.28 -2.92 0.55
N ILE A 77 1.21 -2.68 1.86
CA ILE A 77 0.13 -1.97 2.53
C ILE A 77 0.55 -0.53 2.84
N PHE A 78 -0.32 0.42 2.51
CA PHE A 78 -0.25 1.82 2.94
C PHE A 78 -1.44 2.07 3.87
N ALA A 79 -1.17 2.22 5.16
CA ALA A 79 -2.20 2.29 6.19
C ALA A 79 -2.42 3.74 6.64
N THR A 80 -3.71 4.11 6.71
CA THR A 80 -4.20 5.29 7.40
C THR A 80 -5.21 4.86 8.46
N ILE A 81 -4.70 4.31 9.56
CA ILE A 81 -5.47 3.81 10.70
C ILE A 81 -5.15 4.66 11.93
N VAL A 82 -6.17 5.27 12.53
CA VAL A 82 -6.02 6.11 13.72
C VAL A 82 -6.07 5.28 14.99
N ASP A 83 -6.92 4.25 15.02
CA ASP A 83 -7.07 3.35 16.16
C ASP A 83 -5.74 2.63 16.49
N PRO A 84 -5.17 2.81 17.70
CA PRO A 84 -3.88 2.23 18.05
C PRO A 84 -3.92 0.70 18.21
N GLN A 85 -5.06 0.13 18.61
CA GLN A 85 -5.19 -1.33 18.77
C GLN A 85 -5.21 -2.00 17.40
N LEU A 86 -6.00 -1.45 16.47
CA LEU A 86 -6.08 -1.97 15.10
C LEU A 86 -4.75 -1.80 14.35
N ARG A 87 -4.03 -0.71 14.62
CA ARG A 87 -2.67 -0.49 14.11
C ARG A 87 -1.70 -1.55 14.61
N GLN A 88 -1.69 -1.84 15.91
CA GLN A 88 -0.81 -2.87 16.48
C GLN A 88 -1.09 -4.24 15.85
N VAL A 89 -2.37 -4.59 15.69
CA VAL A 89 -2.77 -5.81 14.97
C VAL A 89 -2.21 -5.83 13.55
N CYS A 90 -2.34 -4.73 12.79
CA CYS A 90 -1.79 -4.63 11.45
C CYS A 90 -0.27 -4.80 11.42
N GLU A 91 0.44 -4.15 12.34
CA GLU A 91 1.90 -4.26 12.49
C GLU A 91 2.35 -5.70 12.75
N ASP A 92 1.73 -6.34 13.75
CA ASP A 92 2.07 -7.70 14.16
C ASP A 92 1.80 -8.71 13.05
N LEU A 93 0.67 -8.59 12.37
CA LEU A 93 0.29 -9.45 11.24
C LEU A 93 1.24 -9.24 10.05
N CYS A 94 1.50 -8.00 9.65
CA CYS A 94 2.39 -7.69 8.53
C CYS A 94 3.82 -8.19 8.81
N SER A 95 4.32 -7.97 10.03
CA SER A 95 5.63 -8.46 10.48
C SER A 95 5.70 -9.99 10.42
N ARG A 96 4.71 -10.68 10.99
CA ARG A 96 4.63 -12.15 10.98
C ARG A 96 4.58 -12.74 9.57
N MET A 97 3.88 -12.08 8.65
CA MET A 97 3.67 -12.57 7.28
C MET A 97 4.72 -12.09 6.28
N GLY A 98 5.68 -11.27 6.70
CA GLY A 98 6.67 -10.67 5.80
C GLY A 98 6.05 -9.70 4.79
N VAL A 99 4.89 -9.12 5.11
CA VAL A 99 4.22 -8.13 4.26
C VAL A 99 4.82 -6.76 4.53
N ARG A 100 5.29 -6.09 3.47
CA ARG A 100 5.72 -4.70 3.55
C ARG A 100 4.51 -3.82 3.87
N TRP A 101 4.61 -3.01 4.91
CA TRP A 101 3.58 -2.03 5.24
C TRP A 101 4.19 -0.71 5.69
N ILE A 102 3.40 0.37 5.61
CA ILE A 102 3.74 1.70 6.12
C ILE A 102 2.53 2.24 6.87
N ASP A 103 2.75 2.71 8.09
CA ASP A 103 1.79 3.53 8.82
C ASP A 103 2.10 5.02 8.67
N VAL A 104 1.15 5.75 8.09
CA VAL A 104 1.28 7.20 7.91
C VAL A 104 0.68 7.98 9.07
N MET A 105 -0.26 7.40 9.83
CA MET A 105 -0.99 8.15 10.85
C MET A 105 -0.22 8.24 12.17
N SER A 106 0.52 7.21 12.60
CA SER A 106 1.33 7.29 13.83
C SER A 106 2.20 8.55 13.93
N PRO A 107 3.10 8.84 12.97
CA PRO A 107 3.96 10.02 13.07
C PRO A 107 3.17 11.33 13.04
N LEU A 108 2.07 11.39 12.29
CA LEU A 108 1.23 12.58 12.20
C LEU A 108 0.47 12.85 13.49
N VAL A 109 -0.15 11.82 14.06
CA VAL A 109 -0.87 11.91 15.34
C VAL A 109 0.10 12.34 16.45
N GLY A 110 1.27 11.71 16.55
CA GLY A 110 2.28 12.07 17.55
C GLY A 110 2.77 13.51 17.43
N ALA A 111 2.99 14.00 16.20
CA ALA A 111 3.39 15.38 15.96
C ALA A 111 2.29 16.38 16.39
N VAL A 112 1.02 16.10 16.05
CA VAL A 112 -0.12 16.95 16.41
C VAL A 112 -0.37 16.94 17.91
N GLU A 113 -0.35 15.78 18.56
CA GLU A 113 -0.50 15.67 20.02
C GLU A 113 0.59 16.45 20.76
N SER A 114 1.85 16.34 20.31
CA SER A 114 2.96 17.10 20.87
C SER A 114 2.76 18.61 20.72
N PHE A 115 2.32 19.05 19.53
CA PHE A 115 2.04 20.47 19.28
C PHE A 115 0.92 20.99 20.19
N LEU A 116 -0.20 20.25 20.28
CA LEU A 116 -1.37 20.66 21.09
C LEU A 116 -1.11 20.64 22.60
N ARG A 117 -0.13 19.86 23.08
CA ARG A 117 0.27 19.82 24.49
C ARG A 117 1.26 20.92 24.89
N THR A 118 1.80 21.66 23.92
CA THR A 118 2.74 22.75 24.20
C THR A 118 1.96 23.93 24.79
N ARG A 119 2.29 24.32 26.04
CA ARG A 119 1.70 25.47 26.74
C ARG A 119 2.34 26.78 26.32
#